data_AF-A0A8S0PQW7-F1
#
_entry.id   AF-A0A8S0PQW7-F1
#
_cell.length_a   1.000
_cell.length_b   1.000
_cell.length_c   1.000
_cell.angle_alpha   90.00
_cell.angle_beta   90.00
_cell.angle_gamma   90.00
#
_symmetry.space_group_name_H-M   'P 1'
#
loop_
_entity.id
_entity.type
_entity.pdbx_description
1 polymer ?
#
loop_
_entity_poly.entity_id
_entity_poly.type
_entity_poly.pdbx_seq_one_letter_code
_entity_poly.pdbx_strand_id
1 'polypeptide(L)'
;MVPKKFAEEHFLSTHAPVACSQCSETMERDVLNFHKGENCPQRIVTCEYCEFPLPAIDLLEHQEVCGNRTELCHLCLKYIRLREKSGHESHCNGLVNDIAESSRNTRPPEGAQGRPPPREFSPRRLLVSIAVTGIAVLLGSLFFQRKREQNQVH
;
A
#
# COMPACT_ATOMS: atom_id res chain seq x y z
N MET A 1 38.33 30.18 7.65
CA MET A 1 39.08 30.66 6.46
C MET A 1 39.76 29.46 5.83
N VAL A 2 39.46 29.14 4.57
CA VAL A 2 40.04 27.98 3.85
C VAL A 2 41.14 28.48 2.90
N PRO A 3 42.35 27.88 2.90
CA PRO A 3 43.41 28.25 1.95
C PRO A 3 42.96 28.07 0.49
N LYS A 4 43.27 29.02 -0.41
CA LYS A 4 42.84 29.01 -1.82
C LYS A 4 43.11 27.68 -2.55
N LYS A 5 44.25 27.05 -2.26
CA LYS A 5 44.63 25.74 -2.84
C LYS A 5 43.64 24.60 -2.53
N PHE A 6 42.86 24.72 -1.45
CA PHE A 6 41.89 23.72 -1.01
C PHE A 6 40.44 24.22 -1.14
N ALA A 7 40.22 25.38 -1.75
CA ALA A 7 38.89 25.97 -1.86
C ALA A 7 37.93 25.08 -2.66
N GLU A 8 38.41 24.48 -3.74
CA GLU A 8 37.62 23.59 -4.60
C GLU A 8 37.22 22.31 -3.86
N GLU A 9 38.17 21.63 -3.22
CA GLU A 9 37.91 20.42 -2.44
C GLU A 9 36.95 20.69 -1.27
N HIS A 10 37.12 21.83 -0.59
CA HIS A 10 36.21 22.28 0.45
C HIS A 10 34.80 22.55 -0.10
N PHE A 11 34.68 23.19 -1.26
CA PHE A 11 33.39 23.43 -1.89
C PHE A 11 32.70 22.11 -2.23
N LEU A 12 33.37 21.18 -2.91
CA LEU A 12 32.82 19.87 -3.28
C LEU A 12 32.39 19.03 -2.05
N SER A 13 33.20 19.06 -1.00
CA SER A 13 32.93 18.30 0.23
C SER A 13 31.89 18.94 1.16
N THR A 14 31.69 20.26 1.10
CA THR A 14 30.87 21.00 2.08
C THR A 14 29.63 21.63 1.47
N HIS A 15 29.79 22.35 0.34
CA HIS A 15 28.76 23.22 -0.22
C HIS A 15 28.15 22.73 -1.54
N ALA A 16 28.83 21.83 -2.25
CA ALA A 16 28.32 21.34 -3.53
C ALA A 16 26.94 20.70 -3.35
N PRO A 17 25.98 21.02 -4.23
CA PRO A 17 24.67 20.41 -4.21
C PRO A 17 24.74 18.88 -4.33
N VAL A 18 23.81 18.22 -3.67
CA VAL A 18 23.71 16.76 -3.62
C VAL A 18 22.33 16.33 -4.13
N ALA A 19 22.29 15.21 -4.84
CA ALA A 19 21.05 14.63 -5.32
C ALA A 19 20.40 13.75 -4.23
N CYS A 20 19.07 13.84 -4.10
CA CYS A 20 18.30 12.92 -3.29
C CYS A 20 18.31 11.52 -3.91
N SER A 21 18.63 10.50 -3.13
CA SER A 21 18.68 9.10 -3.60
C SER A 21 17.32 8.52 -3.97
N GLN A 22 16.21 9.14 -3.55
CA GLN A 22 14.85 8.65 -3.77
C GLN A 22 14.18 9.31 -4.99
N CYS A 23 14.26 10.64 -5.10
CA CYS A 23 13.61 11.40 -6.18
C CYS A 23 14.59 12.00 -7.20
N SER A 24 15.90 11.86 -7.00
CA SER A 24 16.95 12.40 -7.87
C SER A 24 16.97 13.94 -8.00
N GLU A 25 16.21 14.65 -7.19
CA GLU A 25 16.23 16.12 -7.13
C GLU A 25 17.53 16.60 -6.47
N THR A 26 18.12 17.66 -7.02
CA THR A 26 19.38 18.24 -6.53
C THR A 26 19.09 19.41 -5.60
N MET A 27 19.74 19.42 -4.43
CA MET A 27 19.53 20.43 -3.38
C MET A 27 20.80 20.66 -2.56
N GLU A 28 20.78 21.66 -1.68
CA GLU A 28 21.88 21.91 -0.75
C GLU A 28 22.01 20.76 0.28
N ARG A 29 23.24 20.50 0.73
CA ARG A 29 23.57 19.34 1.57
C ARG A 29 22.91 19.41 2.95
N ASP A 30 22.77 20.59 3.51
CA ASP A 30 22.12 20.86 4.79
C ASP A 30 20.59 20.66 4.74
N VAL A 31 19.96 20.92 3.59
CA VAL A 31 18.51 20.72 3.39
C VAL A 31 18.16 19.26 3.09
N LEU A 32 19.11 18.44 2.60
CA LEU A 32 18.86 17.06 2.18
C LEU A 32 18.13 16.19 3.23
N ASN A 33 18.50 16.33 4.51
CA ASN A 33 17.88 15.55 5.59
C ASN A 33 16.42 15.95 5.80
N PHE A 34 16.14 17.25 5.80
CA PHE A 34 14.77 17.78 5.92
C PHE A 34 13.92 17.39 4.71
N HIS A 35 14.49 17.47 3.51
CA HIS A 35 13.83 16.99 2.30
C HIS A 35 13.45 15.51 2.43
N LYS A 36 14.38 14.62 2.82
CA LYS A 36 14.09 13.17 2.94
C LYS A 36 12.97 12.86 3.94
N GLY A 37 12.90 13.60 5.04
CA GLY A 37 11.89 13.39 6.09
C GLY A 37 10.52 13.94 5.73
N GLU A 38 10.46 15.16 5.17
CA GLU A 38 9.19 15.90 5.11
C GLU A 38 8.73 16.17 3.67
N ASN A 39 9.65 16.53 2.77
CA ASN A 39 9.28 17.09 1.46
C ASN A 39 9.41 16.10 0.30
N CYS A 40 10.19 15.03 0.47
CA CYS A 40 10.49 14.13 -0.64
C CYS A 40 9.19 13.47 -1.11
N PRO A 41 8.82 13.59 -2.40
CA PRO A 41 7.60 12.97 -2.93
C PRO A 41 7.67 11.44 -2.88
N GLN A 42 8.88 10.89 -2.85
CA GLN A 42 9.15 9.47 -2.78
C GLN A 42 9.35 8.95 -1.34
N ARG A 43 9.19 9.80 -0.31
CA ARG A 43 9.24 9.32 1.08
C ARG A 43 8.07 8.38 1.34
N ILE A 44 8.30 7.37 2.17
CA ILE A 44 7.26 6.42 2.57
C ILE A 44 6.41 7.05 3.67
N VAL A 45 5.10 7.10 3.42
CA VAL A 45 4.06 7.53 4.35
C VAL A 45 3.02 6.43 4.46
N THR A 46 2.24 6.42 5.54
CA THR A 46 1.16 5.44 5.75
C THR A 46 -0.19 6.06 5.48
N CYS A 47 -1.06 5.34 4.76
CA CYS A 47 -2.45 5.73 4.59
C CYS A 47 -3.18 5.76 5.95
N GLU A 48 -3.85 6.86 6.27
CA GLU A 48 -4.59 7.00 7.54
C GLU A 48 -5.79 6.05 7.68
N TYR A 49 -6.29 5.50 6.57
CA TYR A 49 -7.48 4.64 6.55
C TYR A 49 -7.16 3.15 6.64
N CYS A 50 -6.06 2.70 6.03
CA CYS A 50 -5.72 1.27 5.96
C CYS A 50 -4.29 0.95 6.39
N GLU A 51 -3.54 1.94 6.88
CA GLU A 51 -2.16 1.82 7.38
C GLU A 51 -1.15 1.29 6.34
N PHE A 52 -1.55 1.22 5.07
CA PHE A 52 -0.68 0.76 4.00
C PHE A 52 0.47 1.76 3.77
N PRO A 53 1.73 1.32 3.75
CA PRO A 53 2.87 2.18 3.45
C PRO A 53 3.03 2.38 1.94
N LEU A 54 3.13 3.64 1.51
CA LEU A 54 3.28 4.00 0.10
C LEU A 54 4.07 5.31 -0.08
N PRO A 55 4.61 5.58 -1.29
CA PRO A 55 5.20 6.88 -1.61
C PRO A 55 4.19 8.01 -1.40
N ALA A 56 4.64 9.14 -0.87
CA ALA A 56 3.76 10.27 -0.60
C ALA A 56 3.11 10.87 -1.85
N ILE A 57 3.74 10.74 -3.01
CA ILE A 57 3.18 11.15 -4.29
C ILE A 57 1.88 10.40 -4.64
N ASP A 58 1.77 9.14 -4.19
CA ASP A 58 0.61 8.28 -4.48
C ASP A 58 -0.48 8.35 -3.38
N LEU A 59 -0.19 9.03 -2.25
CA LEU A 59 -1.05 9.02 -1.06
C LEU A 59 -2.44 9.59 -1.36
N LEU A 60 -2.54 10.71 -2.08
CA LEU A 60 -3.81 11.37 -2.34
C LEU A 60 -4.72 10.49 -3.21
N GLU A 61 -4.21 9.98 -4.34
CA GLU A 61 -4.97 9.10 -5.22
C GLU A 61 -5.42 7.83 -4.49
N HIS A 62 -4.52 7.26 -3.68
CA HIS A 62 -4.85 6.12 -2.84
C HIS A 62 -5.97 6.46 -1.83
N GLN A 63 -5.91 7.60 -1.14
CA GLN A 63 -6.90 8.01 -0.13
C GLN A 63 -8.29 8.25 -0.73
N GLU A 64 -8.37 8.79 -1.95
CA GLU A 64 -9.65 8.98 -2.66
C GLU A 64 -10.39 7.66 -2.87
N VAL A 65 -9.66 6.58 -3.19
CA VAL A 65 -10.27 5.24 -3.36
C VAL A 65 -10.43 4.53 -2.03
N CYS A 66 -9.38 4.53 -1.20
CA CYS A 66 -9.34 3.82 0.07
C CYS A 66 -10.37 4.37 1.07
N GLY A 67 -10.52 5.68 1.17
CA GLY A 67 -11.45 6.34 2.09
C GLY A 67 -12.92 6.03 1.79
N ASN A 68 -13.25 5.69 0.54
CA ASN A 68 -14.59 5.32 0.09
C ASN A 68 -14.95 3.85 0.37
N ARG A 69 -13.96 3.00 0.71
CA ARG A 69 -14.24 1.64 1.17
C ARG A 69 -15.08 1.68 2.44
N THR A 70 -15.96 0.71 2.60
CA THR A 70 -16.83 0.61 3.78
C THR A 70 -16.47 -0.59 4.64
N GLU A 71 -16.63 -0.43 5.95
CA GLU A 71 -16.53 -1.49 6.95
C GLU A 71 -17.84 -1.56 7.74
N LEU A 72 -18.19 -2.76 8.22
CA LEU A 72 -19.37 -2.96 9.05
C LEU A 72 -19.04 -2.56 10.49
N CYS A 73 -19.78 -1.59 11.05
CA CYS A 73 -19.72 -1.35 12.47
C CYS A 73 -20.50 -2.43 13.21
N HIS A 74 -19.83 -3.14 14.12
CA HIS A 74 -20.44 -4.23 14.89
C HIS A 74 -21.42 -3.76 15.97
N LEU A 75 -21.42 -2.47 16.32
CA LEU A 75 -22.33 -1.91 17.32
C LEU A 75 -23.70 -1.60 16.72
N CYS A 76 -23.74 -0.93 15.56
CA CYS A 76 -24.99 -0.48 14.94
C CYS A 76 -25.34 -1.23 13.64
N LEU A 77 -24.50 -2.16 13.21
CA LEU A 77 -24.64 -2.98 12.00
C LEU A 77 -24.75 -2.17 10.69
N LYS A 78 -24.28 -0.92 10.68
CA LYS A 78 -24.21 -0.09 9.48
C LYS A 78 -22.85 -0.20 8.82
N TYR A 79 -22.85 -0.21 7.49
CA TYR A 79 -21.65 0.00 6.70
C TYR A 79 -21.27 1.48 6.73
N ILE A 80 -20.05 1.78 7.18
CA ILE A 80 -19.51 3.14 7.29
C ILE A 80 -18.26 3.23 6.45
N ARG A 81 -18.08 4.37 5.76
CA ARG A 81 -16.86 4.63 4.98
C ARG A 81 -15.67 4.81 5.90
N LEU A 82 -14.49 4.36 5.49
CA LEU A 82 -13.27 4.49 6.28
C LEU A 82 -12.98 5.95 6.65
N ARG A 83 -13.21 6.90 5.73
CA ARG A 83 -13.02 8.34 6.02
C ARG A 83 -13.99 8.90 7.06
N GLU A 84 -15.11 8.23 7.29
CA GLU A 84 -16.15 8.62 8.26
C GLU A 84 -16.03 7.82 9.57
N LYS A 85 -15.14 6.82 9.64
CA LYS A 85 -15.04 5.86 10.73
C LYS A 85 -14.77 6.52 12.08
N SER A 86 -13.77 7.40 12.17
CA SER A 86 -13.42 8.05 13.43
C SER A 86 -14.57 8.92 13.98
N GLY A 87 -15.28 9.63 13.10
CA GLY A 87 -16.46 10.40 13.48
C GLY A 87 -17.67 9.52 13.82
N HIS A 88 -17.79 8.35 13.19
CA HIS A 88 -18.81 7.39 13.58
C HIS A 88 -18.52 6.80 14.97
N GLU A 89 -17.27 6.40 15.24
CA GLU A 89 -16.86 5.81 16.52
C GLU A 89 -17.14 6.73 17.70
N SER A 90 -16.96 8.04 17.56
CA SER A 90 -17.25 9.01 18.63
C SER A 90 -18.76 9.22 18.90
N HIS A 91 -19.63 8.88 17.95
CA HIS A 91 -21.08 9.12 18.04
C HIS A 91 -21.94 7.86 17.90
N CYS A 92 -21.33 6.67 17.87
CA CYS A 92 -22.05 5.43 17.67
C CYS A 92 -22.83 5.04 18.92
N ASN A 93 -24.15 5.13 18.85
CA ASN A 93 -25.04 4.77 19.96
C ASN A 93 -25.40 3.27 19.99
N GLY A 94 -24.81 2.44 19.12
CA GLY A 94 -25.11 1.00 19.02
C GLY A 94 -26.55 0.65 18.64
N LEU A 95 -27.39 1.64 18.31
CA LEU A 95 -28.78 1.40 17.96
C LEU A 95 -28.85 0.91 16.51
N VAL A 96 -29.23 -0.35 16.35
CA VAL A 96 -29.65 -0.91 15.07
C VAL A 96 -31.00 -0.27 14.74
N ASN A 97 -30.99 0.83 14.00
CA ASN A 97 -32.23 1.37 13.47
C ASN A 97 -32.67 0.44 12.32
N ASP A 98 -33.61 -0.46 12.58
CA ASP A 98 -34.26 -1.37 11.61
C ASP A 98 -35.02 -0.65 10.47
N ILE A 99 -34.84 0.66 10.29
CA ILE A 99 -35.54 1.47 9.29
C ILE A 99 -34.89 1.36 7.90
N ALA A 100 -33.74 0.69 7.78
CA ALA A 100 -33.06 0.52 6.50
C ALA A 100 -33.49 -0.73 5.71
N GLU A 101 -34.78 -1.09 5.71
CA GLU A 101 -35.32 -1.96 4.65
C GLU A 101 -36.81 -1.75 4.30
N SER A 102 -37.40 -0.58 4.63
CA SER A 102 -38.80 -0.25 4.28
C SER A 102 -38.96 0.72 3.08
N SER A 103 -37.90 0.90 2.27
CA SER A 103 -37.97 1.70 1.04
C SER A 103 -37.49 0.92 -0.20
N ARG A 104 -37.77 -0.37 -0.25
CA ARG A 104 -37.87 -1.09 -1.54
C ARG A 104 -39.33 -1.08 -1.98
N ASN A 105 -39.85 0.10 -2.30
CA ASN A 105 -41.02 0.18 -3.17
C ASN A 105 -40.60 -0.40 -4.53
N THR A 106 -41.17 -1.55 -4.82
CA THR A 106 -41.13 -2.28 -6.09
C THR A 106 -41.27 -1.34 -7.28
N ARG A 107 -40.20 -1.22 -8.07
CA ARG A 107 -40.28 -1.01 -9.52
C ARG A 107 -39.54 -2.18 -10.17
N PRO A 108 -40.17 -2.95 -11.06
CA PRO A 108 -39.45 -4.01 -11.78
C PRO A 108 -38.50 -3.37 -12.80
N PRO A 109 -37.20 -3.71 -12.81
CA PRO A 109 -36.36 -3.39 -13.94
C PRO A 109 -36.58 -4.47 -15.02
N GLU A 110 -37.18 -4.08 -16.14
CA GLU A 110 -36.98 -4.77 -17.41
C GLU A 110 -35.50 -4.63 -17.79
N GLY A 111 -34.86 -5.75 -18.14
CA GLY A 111 -33.48 -5.77 -18.64
C GLY A 111 -32.49 -6.49 -17.72
N ALA A 112 -32.61 -7.81 -17.65
CA ALA A 112 -31.61 -8.67 -17.04
C ALA A 112 -30.33 -8.69 -17.89
N GLN A 113 -29.27 -8.03 -17.42
CA GLN A 113 -27.89 -8.41 -17.71
C GLN A 113 -27.15 -8.60 -16.39
N GLY A 114 -26.77 -9.85 -16.15
CA GLY A 114 -26.36 -10.39 -14.87
C GLY A 114 -25.13 -9.72 -14.26
N ARG A 115 -25.24 -9.41 -12.97
CA ARG A 115 -24.13 -9.18 -12.04
C ARG A 115 -23.39 -10.50 -11.82
N PRO A 116 -22.05 -10.58 -11.86
CA PRO A 116 -21.35 -11.76 -11.40
C PRO A 116 -21.52 -11.90 -9.88
N PRO A 117 -21.71 -13.12 -9.35
CA PRO A 117 -21.77 -13.34 -7.91
C PRO A 117 -20.43 -13.02 -7.23
N PRO A 118 -20.41 -12.85 -5.89
CA PRO A 118 -19.16 -12.76 -5.13
C PRO A 118 -18.29 -13.96 -5.48
N ARG A 119 -17.01 -13.71 -5.74
CA ARG A 119 -16.04 -14.75 -6.10
C ARG A 119 -15.80 -15.64 -4.88
N GLU A 120 -16.65 -16.64 -4.70
CA GLU A 120 -16.40 -17.71 -3.75
C GLU A 120 -15.11 -18.41 -4.15
N PHE A 121 -14.12 -18.38 -3.27
CA PHE A 121 -12.87 -19.12 -3.45
C PHE A 121 -13.19 -20.61 -3.37
N SER A 122 -13.33 -21.24 -4.54
CA SER A 122 -13.57 -22.68 -4.60
C SER A 122 -12.37 -23.43 -4.02
N PRO A 123 -12.57 -24.41 -3.12
CA PRO A 123 -11.50 -25.20 -2.50
C PRO A 123 -10.59 -25.87 -3.54
N ARG A 124 -11.13 -26.16 -4.73
CA ARG A 124 -10.42 -26.75 -5.87
C ARG A 124 -9.33 -25.81 -6.43
N ARG A 125 -9.53 -24.50 -6.42
CA ARG A 125 -8.53 -23.52 -6.89
C ARG A 125 -7.39 -23.34 -5.89
N LEU A 126 -7.69 -23.45 -4.59
CA LEU A 126 -6.73 -23.46 -3.49
C LEU A 126 -5.81 -24.69 -3.59
N LEU A 127 -6.38 -25.88 -3.80
CA LEU A 127 -5.62 -27.12 -3.99
C LEU A 127 -4.69 -27.06 -5.21
N VAL A 128 -5.14 -26.47 -6.33
CA VAL A 128 -4.28 -26.27 -7.52
C VAL A 128 -3.12 -25.31 -7.22
N SER A 129 -3.35 -24.23 -6.47
CA SER A 129 -2.27 -23.28 -6.11
C SER A 129 -1.23 -23.88 -5.15
N ILE A 130 -1.68 -24.73 -4.21
CA ILE A 130 -0.79 -25.44 -3.27
C ILE A 130 0.04 -26.48 -4.02
N ALA A 131 -0.55 -27.21 -4.98
CA ALA A 131 0.18 -28.17 -5.79
C ALA A 131 1.26 -27.51 -6.67
N VAL A 132 0.95 -26.37 -7.31
CA VAL A 132 1.89 -25.63 -8.17
C VAL A 132 3.06 -25.04 -7.36
N THR A 133 2.79 -24.45 -6.20
CA THR A 133 3.84 -23.94 -5.31
C THR A 133 4.70 -25.06 -4.73
N GLY A 134 4.10 -26.20 -4.36
CA GLY A 134 4.84 -27.38 -3.92
C GLY A 134 5.79 -27.95 -4.98
N ILE A 135 5.34 -28.07 -6.23
CA ILE A 135 6.18 -28.57 -7.35
C ILE A 135 7.34 -27.60 -7.63
N ALA A 136 7.11 -26.29 -7.61
CA ALA A 136 8.16 -25.28 -7.81
C ALA A 136 9.25 -25.35 -6.74
N VAL A 137 8.87 -25.55 -5.47
CA VAL A 137 9.83 -25.69 -4.36
C VAL A 137 10.64 -26.97 -4.48
N LEU A 138 10.02 -28.10 -4.84
CA LEU A 138 10.74 -29.38 -5.02
C LEU A 138 11.73 -29.33 -6.19
N LEU A 139 11.33 -28.76 -7.33
CA LEU A 139 12.22 -28.60 -8.48
C LEU A 139 13.36 -27.61 -8.18
N GLY A 140 13.07 -26.50 -7.51
CA GLY A 140 14.09 -25.54 -7.07
C GLY A 140 15.10 -26.17 -6.11
N SER A 141 14.64 -26.99 -5.17
CA SER A 141 15.49 -27.68 -4.19
C SER A 141 16.44 -28.68 -4.85
N LEU A 142 15.94 -29.49 -5.80
CA LEU A 142 16.76 -30.46 -6.53
C LEU A 142 17.78 -29.78 -7.45
N PHE A 143 17.40 -28.68 -8.10
CA PHE A 143 18.32 -27.92 -8.95
C PHE A 143 19.43 -27.25 -8.13
N PHE A 144 19.12 -26.79 -6.92
CA PHE A 144 20.09 -26.18 -6.00
C PHE A 144 21.03 -27.21 -5.36
N GLN A 145 20.52 -28.41 -5.02
CA GLN A 145 21.36 -29.52 -4.56
C GLN A 145 22.36 -29.96 -5.64
N ARG A 146 21.89 -30.13 -6.89
CA ARG A 146 22.73 -30.52 -8.03
C ARG A 146 23.81 -29.48 -8.35
N LYS A 147 23.52 -28.19 -8.13
CA LYS A 147 24.51 -27.09 -8.28
C LYS A 147 25.55 -27.08 -7.15
N ARG A 148 25.20 -27.48 -5.91
CA ARG A 148 26.17 -27.64 -4.81
C ARG A 148 27.12 -28.82 -5.05
N GLU A 149 26.63 -29.91 -5.61
CA GLU A 149 27.46 -31.09 -5.93
C GLU A 149 28.48 -30.81 -7.05
N GLN A 150 28.10 -30.07 -8.10
CA GLN A 150 29.06 -29.68 -9.16
C GLN A 150 30.12 -28.68 -8.69
N ASN A 151 29.79 -27.81 -7.73
CA ASN A 151 30.70 -26.77 -7.24
C ASN A 151 31.68 -27.27 -6.14
N GLN A 152 31.64 -28.57 -5.80
CA GLN A 152 32.55 -29.21 -4.84
C GLN A 152 33.60 -30.10 -5.53
N VAL A 153 33.56 -30.23 -6.86
CA VAL A 153 34.47 -31.07 -7.68
C VAL A 153 35.26 -30.23 -8.69
N HIS A 154 35.40 -28.92 -8.46
CA HIS A 154 36.36 -28.03 -9.13
C HIS A 154 37.02 -27.14 -8.07
#